data_AF-A0A1G3LJ29-F1
#
_entry.id   AF-A0A1G3LJ29-F1
#
_cell.length_a   1.000
_cell.length_b   1.000
_cell.length_c   1.000
_cell.angle_alpha   90.00
_cell.angle_beta   90.00
_cell.angle_gamma   90.00
#
_symmetry.space_group_name_H-M   'P 1'
#
loop_
_entity.id
_entity.type
_entity.pdbx_description
1 polymer ?
#
loop_
_entity_poly.entity_id
_entity_poly.type
_entity_poly.pdbx_seq_one_letter_code
_entity_poly.pdbx_strand_id
1 'polypeptide(L)'
;MRKIAGLMLLIVSMSLTGAFAMPGTKTLPGRYAMGVTSEELLAAVPTAADKTPQEWTLEERLAIASVFSVAMQESMYVRRAGMVSFLLPGAGQFMTGQTGAGALHLGAELLIAGAAVAGVWYLTPDDLLDHSLTRDERHAVMVSYMTPERIGELLPGMGVAAGTWVLSMVNRSLAAHGAARGALANLADGTVSFEPVVGLNSIGGGLRVRFH
;
A
#
# COMPACT_ATOMS: atom_id res chain seq x y z
N MET A 1 24.37 -22.46 22.90
CA MET A 1 23.61 -22.37 21.62
C MET A 1 22.08 -22.48 21.76
N ARG A 2 21.49 -22.78 22.94
CA ARG A 2 20.01 -22.81 23.14
C ARG A 2 19.35 -21.45 23.46
N LYS A 3 20.12 -20.39 23.72
CA LYS A 3 19.60 -19.09 24.17
C LYS A 3 19.09 -18.16 23.04
N ILE A 4 19.50 -18.41 21.78
CA ILE A 4 19.12 -17.59 20.62
C ILE A 4 17.72 -17.99 20.07
N ALA A 5 17.30 -19.24 20.30
CA ALA A 5 16.03 -19.75 19.79
C ALA A 5 14.79 -19.10 20.46
N GLY A 6 14.91 -18.64 21.71
CA GLY A 6 13.81 -17.98 22.43
C GLY A 6 13.51 -16.57 21.91
N LEU A 7 14.53 -15.85 21.43
CA LEU A 7 14.37 -14.50 20.88
C LEU A 7 13.72 -14.53 19.47
N MET A 8 14.07 -15.53 18.65
CA MET A 8 13.45 -15.72 17.33
C MET A 8 11.97 -16.10 17.42
N LEU A 9 11.56 -16.90 18.43
CA LEU A 9 10.18 -17.37 18.54
C LEU A 9 9.20 -16.25 18.96
N LEU A 10 9.67 -15.23 19.68
CA LEU A 10 8.86 -14.08 20.08
C LEU A 10 8.71 -13.03 18.95
N ILE A 11 9.69 -12.95 18.05
CA ILE A 11 9.64 -12.10 16.85
C ILE A 11 8.67 -12.68 15.80
N VAL A 12 8.50 -14.01 15.77
CA VAL A 12 7.59 -14.68 14.81
C VAL A 12 6.12 -14.58 15.24
N SER A 13 5.78 -14.51 16.53
CA SER A 13 4.38 -14.56 16.98
C SER A 13 3.61 -13.22 16.87
N MET A 14 4.30 -12.08 16.76
CA MET A 14 3.64 -10.77 16.56
C MET A 14 3.44 -10.39 15.08
N SER A 15 3.79 -11.28 14.14
CA SER A 15 3.63 -11.06 12.70
C SER A 15 2.24 -11.43 12.15
N LEU A 16 1.33 -11.91 13.00
CA LEU A 16 0.07 -12.53 12.62
C LEU A 16 -1.13 -11.56 12.53
N THR A 17 -0.96 -10.42 11.86
CA THR A 17 -2.10 -9.53 11.48
C THR A 17 -1.95 -8.98 10.05
N GLY A 18 -1.34 -9.76 9.15
CA GLY A 18 -0.94 -9.32 7.81
C GLY A 18 -1.71 -9.93 6.64
N ALA A 19 -2.92 -10.45 6.82
CA ALA A 19 -3.67 -11.15 5.76
C ALA A 19 -4.43 -10.24 4.78
N PHE A 20 -3.84 -9.10 4.40
CA PHE A 20 -4.11 -8.44 3.12
C PHE A 20 -2.77 -8.32 2.39
N ALA A 21 -2.45 -9.32 1.60
CA ALA A 21 -1.25 -9.35 0.77
C ALA A 21 -1.40 -8.30 -0.34
N MET A 22 -0.95 -7.07 -0.06
CA MET A 22 -0.67 -6.12 -1.13
C MET A 22 0.42 -6.71 -2.04
N PRO A 23 0.29 -6.57 -3.38
CA PRO A 23 1.36 -6.90 -4.29
C PRO A 23 2.54 -5.95 -4.00
N GLY A 24 3.63 -6.50 -3.42
CA GLY A 24 4.84 -5.75 -3.09
C GLY A 24 5.42 -5.99 -1.68
N THR A 25 4.74 -6.75 -0.80
CA THR A 25 5.24 -7.00 0.57
C THR A 25 6.42 -7.98 0.68
N LYS A 26 6.85 -8.61 -0.42
CA LYS A 26 7.90 -9.64 -0.39
C LYS A 26 9.33 -9.09 -0.23
N THR A 27 9.55 -7.78 -0.33
CA THR A 27 10.91 -7.21 -0.35
C THR A 27 10.99 -5.79 0.22
N LEU A 28 10.46 -5.57 1.42
CA LEU A 28 10.98 -4.46 2.22
C LEU A 28 12.38 -4.89 2.72
N PRO A 29 13.47 -4.16 2.38
CA PRO A 29 14.79 -4.55 2.82
C PRO A 29 14.89 -4.50 4.36
N GLY A 30 15.36 -5.59 4.97
CA GLY A 30 15.73 -5.70 6.38
C GLY A 30 14.83 -4.93 7.36
N ARG A 31 15.33 -3.78 7.83
CA ARG A 31 14.76 -2.85 8.83
C ARG A 31 13.28 -2.50 8.61
N TYR A 32 12.77 -2.57 7.38
CA TYR A 32 11.41 -2.12 7.06
C TYR A 32 10.38 -3.26 6.96
N ALA A 33 10.80 -4.52 7.04
CA ALA A 33 9.93 -5.71 6.91
C ALA A 33 9.14 -6.07 8.18
N MET A 34 8.96 -5.13 9.11
CA MET A 34 8.61 -5.38 10.53
C MET A 34 9.73 -6.10 11.28
N GLY A 35 10.78 -5.36 11.62
CA GLY A 35 11.80 -5.87 12.52
C GLY A 35 12.84 -4.83 12.87
N VAL A 36 13.21 -4.79 14.14
CA VAL A 36 14.44 -4.12 14.58
C VAL A 36 15.59 -5.09 14.35
N THR A 37 16.67 -4.63 13.76
CA THR A 37 17.86 -5.48 13.59
C THR A 37 18.54 -5.75 14.93
N SER A 38 19.28 -6.85 15.04
CA SER A 38 20.04 -7.15 16.26
C SER A 38 21.07 -6.06 16.56
N GLU A 39 21.63 -5.43 15.53
CA GLU A 39 22.56 -4.30 15.66
C GLU A 39 21.89 -3.06 16.26
N GLU A 40 20.68 -2.71 15.79
CA GLU A 40 19.92 -1.58 16.34
C GLU A 40 19.48 -1.83 17.78
N LEU A 41 19.07 -3.06 18.12
CA LEU A 41 18.77 -3.45 19.50
C LEU A 41 19.99 -3.33 20.40
N LEU A 42 21.15 -3.80 19.93
CA LEU A 42 22.40 -3.74 20.70
C LEU A 42 22.97 -2.32 20.78
N ALA A 43 22.72 -1.47 19.79
CA ALA A 43 23.08 -0.06 19.85
C ALA A 43 22.26 0.69 20.92
N ALA A 44 20.97 0.36 21.06
CA ALA A 44 20.11 0.97 22.07
C ALA A 44 20.32 0.36 23.47
N VAL A 45 20.58 -0.95 23.56
CA VAL A 45 20.86 -1.66 24.81
C VAL A 45 22.04 -2.63 24.59
N PRO A 46 23.29 -2.20 24.83
CA PRO A 46 24.48 -3.03 24.58
C PRO A 46 24.52 -4.34 25.39
N THR A 47 23.88 -4.33 26.55
CA THR A 47 23.74 -5.46 27.48
C THR A 47 22.63 -6.43 27.10
N ALA A 48 21.86 -6.17 26.03
CA ALA A 48 20.68 -6.96 25.70
C ALA A 48 21.01 -8.42 25.32
N ALA A 49 22.21 -8.68 24.80
CA ALA A 49 22.65 -10.03 24.45
C ALA A 49 22.89 -10.94 25.67
N ASP A 50 23.24 -10.35 26.81
CA ASP A 50 23.71 -11.07 27.99
C ASP A 50 22.62 -11.28 29.05
N LYS A 51 21.46 -10.63 28.88
CA LYS A 51 20.36 -10.60 29.84
C LYS A 51 19.11 -11.26 29.29
N THR A 52 18.35 -11.92 30.16
CA THR A 52 16.99 -12.37 29.84
C THR A 52 16.00 -11.20 29.92
N PRO A 53 14.84 -11.26 29.25
CA PRO A 53 13.84 -10.17 29.28
C PRO A 53 13.36 -9.77 30.68
N GLN A 54 13.47 -10.69 31.64
CA GLN A 54 13.08 -10.48 33.04
C GLN A 54 14.14 -9.67 33.82
N GLU A 55 15.40 -9.77 33.42
CA GLU A 55 16.56 -9.10 34.03
C GLU A 55 16.80 -7.69 33.49
N TRP A 56 16.04 -7.27 32.47
CA TRP A 56 16.12 -5.91 31.94
C TRP A 56 15.54 -4.90 32.92
N THR A 57 16.31 -3.83 33.15
CA THR A 57 15.85 -2.67 33.91
C THR A 57 14.69 -1.98 33.18
N LEU A 58 13.93 -1.15 33.89
CA LEU A 58 12.86 -0.37 33.28
C LEU A 58 13.39 0.53 32.14
N GLU A 59 14.57 1.11 32.33
CA GLU A 59 15.25 1.93 31.31
C GLU A 59 15.60 1.13 30.06
N GLU A 60 16.17 -0.07 30.21
CA GLU A 60 16.50 -0.96 29.09
C GLU A 60 15.22 -1.37 28.32
N ARG A 61 14.12 -1.64 29.03
CA ARG A 61 12.82 -1.96 28.41
C ARG A 61 12.25 -0.78 27.64
N LEU A 62 12.36 0.44 28.18
CA LEU A 62 11.89 1.67 27.52
C LEU A 62 12.75 1.98 26.28
N ALA A 63 14.06 1.77 26.35
CA ALA A 63 14.96 1.92 25.21
C ALA A 63 14.64 0.92 24.10
N ILE A 64 14.37 -0.34 24.42
CA ILE A 64 13.93 -1.32 23.41
C ILE A 64 12.58 -0.91 22.81
N ALA A 65 11.61 -0.53 23.65
CA ALA A 65 10.29 -0.10 23.18
C ALA A 65 10.35 1.13 22.27
N SER A 66 11.30 2.04 22.50
CA SER A 66 11.49 3.25 21.69
C SER A 66 11.97 2.90 20.28
N VAL A 67 12.95 1.99 20.15
CA VAL A 67 13.45 1.53 18.85
C VAL A 67 12.36 0.80 18.06
N PHE A 68 11.61 -0.09 18.73
CA PHE A 68 10.47 -0.75 18.09
C PHE A 68 9.39 0.24 17.64
N SER A 69 9.10 1.27 18.43
CA SER A 69 8.15 2.32 18.08
C SER A 69 8.56 3.05 16.80
N VAL A 70 9.84 3.42 16.67
CA VAL A 70 10.37 4.08 15.46
C VAL A 70 10.30 3.14 14.26
N ALA A 71 10.78 1.90 14.38
CA ALA A 71 10.72 0.92 13.30
C ALA A 71 9.28 0.65 12.82
N MET A 72 8.32 0.62 13.75
CA MET A 72 6.91 0.48 13.41
C MET A 72 6.38 1.69 12.63
N GLN A 73 6.72 2.91 13.07
CA GLN A 73 6.34 4.15 12.39
C GLN A 73 6.94 4.22 10.97
N GLU A 74 8.21 3.85 10.80
CA GLU A 74 8.87 3.76 9.50
C GLU A 74 8.15 2.79 8.56
N SER A 75 7.84 1.58 9.05
CA SER A 75 7.12 0.57 8.26
C SER A 75 5.72 1.04 7.84
N MET A 76 5.01 1.73 8.74
CA MET A 76 3.67 2.26 8.49
C MET A 76 3.70 3.43 7.50
N TYR A 77 4.73 4.27 7.55
CA TYR A 77 4.93 5.34 6.58
C TYR A 77 5.10 4.78 5.16
N VAL A 78 6.00 3.80 4.98
CA VAL A 78 6.22 3.15 3.68
C VAL A 78 4.97 2.44 3.18
N ARG A 79 4.30 1.68 4.05
CA ARG A 79 3.03 1.01 3.72
C ARG A 79 1.95 1.99 3.32
N ARG A 80 1.81 3.10 4.06
CA ARG A 80 0.81 4.13 3.79
C ARG A 80 1.07 4.80 2.44
N ALA A 81 2.32 5.14 2.14
CA ALA A 81 2.67 5.71 0.85
C ALA A 81 2.30 4.76 -0.31
N GLY A 82 2.66 3.48 -0.20
CA GLY A 82 2.29 2.47 -1.21
C GLY A 82 0.77 2.28 -1.35
N MET A 83 0.06 2.13 -0.23
CA MET A 83 -1.39 1.93 -0.19
C MET A 83 -2.15 3.09 -0.81
N VAL A 84 -1.77 4.32 -0.46
CA VAL A 84 -2.42 5.52 -0.98
C VAL A 84 -2.21 5.63 -2.50
N SER A 85 -1.02 5.33 -3.01
CA SER A 85 -0.77 5.27 -4.45
C SER A 85 -1.47 4.12 -5.18
N PHE A 86 -1.75 3.01 -4.50
CA PHE A 86 -2.53 1.92 -5.09
C PHE A 86 -4.00 2.32 -5.25
N LEU A 87 -4.57 3.02 -4.27
CA LEU A 87 -5.95 3.50 -4.31
C LEU A 87 -6.13 4.67 -5.27
N LEU A 88 -5.20 5.63 -5.23
CA LEU A 88 -5.16 6.79 -6.10
C LEU A 88 -3.76 6.91 -6.71
N PRO A 89 -3.57 6.48 -7.98
CA PRO A 89 -2.29 6.55 -8.66
C PRO A 89 -1.62 7.92 -8.53
N GLY A 90 -0.38 7.90 -8.02
CA GLY A 90 0.43 9.10 -7.82
C GLY A 90 0.29 9.78 -6.45
N ALA A 91 -0.73 9.47 -5.66
CA ALA A 91 -0.99 10.16 -4.39
C ALA A 91 0.12 9.95 -3.34
N GLY A 92 0.63 8.73 -3.19
CA GLY A 92 1.78 8.43 -2.34
C GLY A 92 3.09 9.03 -2.83
N GLN A 93 3.27 9.24 -4.13
CA GLN A 93 4.42 9.99 -4.67
C GLN A 93 4.38 11.46 -4.24
N PHE A 94 3.19 12.08 -4.24
CA PHE A 94 3.05 13.43 -3.69
C PHE A 94 3.38 13.47 -2.19
N MET A 95 2.98 12.45 -1.43
CA MET A 95 3.34 12.33 0.00
C MET A 95 4.85 12.18 0.25
N THR A 96 5.59 11.62 -0.71
CA THR A 96 7.04 11.40 -0.60
C THR A 96 7.86 12.47 -1.32
N GLY A 97 7.23 13.53 -1.85
CA GLY A 97 7.92 14.62 -2.55
C GLY A 97 8.27 14.32 -4.01
N GLN A 98 7.90 13.15 -4.55
CA GLN A 98 8.15 12.76 -5.94
C GLN A 98 7.04 13.25 -6.89
N THR A 99 6.79 14.56 -6.89
CA THR A 99 5.64 15.19 -7.56
C THR A 99 5.56 14.86 -9.06
N GLY A 100 6.70 14.83 -9.76
CA GLY A 100 6.75 14.49 -11.19
C GLY A 100 6.26 13.06 -11.48
N ALA A 101 6.72 12.08 -10.71
CA ALA A 101 6.23 10.70 -10.83
C ALA A 101 4.75 10.58 -10.42
N GLY A 102 4.33 11.36 -9.42
CA GLY A 102 2.93 11.45 -9.01
C GLY A 102 2.02 11.94 -10.14
N ALA A 103 2.40 13.03 -10.80
CA ALA A 103 1.65 13.59 -11.93
C ALA A 103 1.58 12.62 -13.12
N LEU A 104 2.65 11.89 -13.41
CA LEU A 104 2.67 10.90 -14.48
C LEU A 104 1.68 9.75 -14.23
N HIS A 105 1.66 9.18 -13.02
CA HIS A 105 0.74 8.09 -12.69
C HIS A 105 -0.72 8.54 -12.66
N LEU A 106 -0.99 9.75 -12.14
CA LEU A 106 -2.33 10.33 -12.15
C LEU A 106 -2.79 10.61 -13.59
N GLY A 107 -1.92 11.20 -14.41
CA GLY A 107 -2.20 11.45 -15.83
C GLY A 107 -2.45 10.17 -16.61
N ALA A 108 -1.67 9.12 -16.37
CA ALA A 108 -1.89 7.81 -16.96
C ALA A 108 -3.26 7.23 -16.57
N GLU A 109 -3.66 7.36 -15.30
CA GLU A 109 -4.98 6.89 -14.84
C GLU A 109 -6.13 7.65 -15.52
N LEU A 110 -5.99 8.97 -15.68
CA LEU A 110 -6.98 9.80 -16.40
C LEU A 110 -7.10 9.41 -17.88
N LEU A 111 -5.97 9.14 -18.54
CA LEU A 111 -5.95 8.66 -19.92
C LEU A 111 -6.60 7.28 -20.05
N ILE A 112 -6.29 6.35 -19.13
CA ILE A 112 -6.91 5.01 -19.12
C ILE A 112 -8.42 5.12 -18.90
N ALA A 113 -8.86 5.92 -17.92
CA ALA A 113 -10.28 6.15 -17.66
C ALA A 113 -10.99 6.79 -18.85
N GLY A 114 -10.37 7.81 -19.47
CA GLY A 114 -10.90 8.44 -20.68
C GLY A 114 -11.02 7.47 -21.85
N ALA A 115 -9.99 6.65 -22.08
CA ALA A 115 -9.99 5.62 -23.12
C ALA A 115 -11.03 4.53 -22.84
N ALA A 116 -11.25 4.16 -21.58
CA ALA A 116 -12.29 3.21 -21.18
C ALA A 116 -13.68 3.75 -21.50
N VAL A 117 -13.99 4.99 -21.08
CA VAL A 117 -15.28 5.63 -21.36
C VAL A 117 -15.50 5.78 -22.85
N ALA A 118 -14.53 6.32 -23.57
CA ALA A 118 -14.63 6.52 -25.02
C ALA A 118 -14.79 5.17 -25.76
N GLY A 119 -13.97 4.18 -25.42
CA GLY A 119 -14.02 2.89 -26.09
C GLY A 119 -15.29 2.10 -25.79
N VAL A 120 -15.78 2.12 -24.54
CA VAL A 120 -17.07 1.52 -24.20
C VAL A 120 -18.19 2.26 -24.95
N TRP A 121 -18.18 3.58 -24.97
CA TRP A 121 -19.20 4.38 -25.67
C TRP A 121 -19.26 4.03 -27.16
N TYR A 122 -18.13 4.01 -27.87
CA TYR A 122 -18.10 3.73 -29.31
C TYR A 122 -18.39 2.27 -29.68
N LEU A 123 -18.22 1.34 -28.75
CA LEU A 123 -18.43 -0.09 -28.99
C LEU A 123 -19.75 -0.60 -28.40
N THR A 124 -20.49 0.24 -27.68
CA THR A 124 -21.82 -0.09 -27.17
C THR A 124 -22.82 0.11 -28.30
N PRO A 125 -23.71 -0.87 -28.56
CA PRO A 125 -24.79 -0.73 -29.53
C PRO A 125 -25.68 0.51 -29.30
N ASP A 126 -26.14 1.14 -30.38
CA ASP A 126 -26.87 2.42 -30.33
C ASP A 126 -28.19 2.34 -29.56
N ASP A 127 -28.87 1.18 -29.59
CA ASP A 127 -30.12 0.92 -28.87
C ASP A 127 -29.93 0.91 -27.34
N LEU A 128 -28.73 0.54 -26.84
CA LEU A 128 -28.36 0.65 -25.43
C LEU A 128 -27.98 2.08 -25.02
N LEU A 129 -27.61 2.92 -25.98
CA LEU A 129 -27.28 4.33 -25.76
C LEU A 129 -28.50 5.25 -25.88
N ASP A 130 -29.64 4.73 -26.31
CA ASP A 130 -30.86 5.51 -26.49
C ASP A 130 -31.42 6.04 -25.16
N HIS A 131 -31.27 7.36 -24.96
CA HIS A 131 -31.74 8.05 -23.78
C HIS A 131 -33.26 8.30 -23.79
N SER A 132 -33.92 8.18 -24.95
CA SER A 132 -35.37 8.41 -25.11
C SER A 132 -36.23 7.28 -24.54
N LEU A 133 -35.65 6.10 -24.37
CA LEU A 133 -36.31 4.93 -23.79
C LEU A 133 -36.73 5.18 -22.34
N THR A 134 -37.89 4.65 -21.96
CA THR A 134 -38.31 4.55 -20.56
C THR A 134 -37.44 3.55 -19.80
N ARG A 135 -37.59 3.50 -18.46
CA ARG A 135 -36.83 2.56 -17.61
C ARG A 135 -37.09 1.10 -18.01
N ASP A 136 -38.34 0.75 -18.27
CA ASP A 136 -38.75 -0.64 -18.55
C ASP A 136 -38.29 -1.06 -19.94
N GLU A 137 -38.34 -0.15 -20.91
CA GLU A 137 -37.81 -0.38 -22.25
C GLU A 137 -36.28 -0.57 -22.23
N ARG A 138 -35.54 0.28 -21.49
CA ARG A 138 -34.09 0.09 -21.30
C ARG A 138 -33.77 -1.27 -20.68
N HIS A 139 -34.57 -1.71 -19.72
CA HIS A 139 -34.38 -3.02 -19.10
C HIS A 139 -34.63 -4.15 -20.11
N ALA A 140 -35.69 -4.06 -20.91
CA ALA A 140 -35.99 -5.05 -21.95
C ALA A 140 -34.89 -5.13 -23.02
N VAL A 141 -34.38 -3.99 -23.48
CA VAL A 141 -33.25 -3.92 -24.41
C VAL A 141 -32.01 -4.57 -23.79
N MET A 142 -31.65 -4.21 -22.55
CA MET A 142 -30.51 -4.81 -21.84
C MET A 142 -30.63 -6.34 -21.71
N VAL A 143 -31.81 -6.85 -21.37
CA VAL A 143 -32.05 -8.31 -21.26
C VAL A 143 -31.92 -9.00 -22.61
N SER A 144 -32.35 -8.35 -23.70
CA SER A 144 -32.21 -8.93 -25.06
C SER A 144 -30.75 -9.13 -25.48
N TYR A 145 -29.83 -8.36 -24.90
CA TYR A 145 -28.39 -8.50 -25.14
C TYR A 145 -27.72 -9.61 -24.33
N MET A 146 -28.43 -10.15 -23.33
CA MET A 146 -27.94 -11.28 -22.53
C MET A 146 -28.32 -12.64 -23.14
N THR A 147 -28.93 -12.66 -24.33
CA THR A 147 -29.22 -13.91 -25.05
C THR A 147 -28.00 -14.39 -25.83
N PRO A 148 -27.85 -15.71 -26.08
CA PRO A 148 -26.71 -16.26 -26.80
C PRO A 148 -26.49 -15.66 -28.19
N GLU A 149 -27.56 -15.19 -28.84
CA GLU A 149 -27.53 -14.63 -30.18
C GLU A 149 -26.92 -13.22 -30.21
N ARG A 150 -27.09 -12.43 -29.15
CA ARG A 150 -26.71 -11.00 -29.11
C ARG A 150 -25.60 -10.68 -28.12
N ILE A 151 -25.25 -11.58 -27.20
CA ILE A 151 -24.15 -11.35 -26.23
C ILE A 151 -22.80 -11.08 -26.92
N GLY A 152 -22.62 -11.62 -28.13
CA GLY A 152 -21.44 -11.37 -28.96
C GLY A 152 -21.25 -9.90 -29.32
N GLU A 153 -22.34 -9.13 -29.43
CA GLU A 153 -22.32 -7.69 -29.73
C GLU A 153 -21.75 -6.86 -28.56
N LEU A 154 -21.82 -7.38 -27.32
CA LEU A 154 -21.25 -6.73 -26.14
C LEU A 154 -19.75 -7.05 -25.94
N LEU A 155 -19.25 -8.13 -26.56
CA LEU A 155 -17.87 -8.60 -26.35
C LEU A 155 -16.80 -7.55 -26.65
N PRO A 156 -16.89 -6.73 -27.72
CA PRO A 156 -15.90 -5.69 -27.97
C PRO A 156 -15.85 -4.65 -26.83
N GLY A 157 -17.01 -4.16 -26.38
CA GLY A 157 -17.10 -3.20 -25.27
C GLY A 157 -16.59 -3.79 -23.96
N MET A 158 -16.96 -5.05 -23.66
CA MET A 158 -16.44 -5.78 -22.50
C MET A 158 -14.93 -6.01 -22.58
N GLY A 159 -14.40 -6.29 -23.77
CA GLY A 159 -12.96 -6.44 -24.02
C GLY A 159 -12.19 -5.16 -23.73
N VAL A 160 -12.68 -4.00 -24.17
CA VAL A 160 -12.08 -2.70 -23.85
C VAL A 160 -12.17 -2.39 -22.36
N ALA A 161 -13.31 -2.64 -21.73
CA ALA A 161 -13.48 -2.45 -20.28
C ALA A 161 -12.50 -3.33 -19.49
N ALA A 162 -12.36 -4.61 -19.85
CA ALA A 162 -11.42 -5.52 -19.22
C ALA A 162 -9.96 -5.10 -19.45
N GLY A 163 -9.61 -4.73 -20.68
CA GLY A 163 -8.26 -4.27 -21.02
C GLY A 163 -7.86 -3.01 -20.25
N THR A 164 -8.75 -2.03 -20.18
CA THR A 164 -8.51 -0.78 -19.43
C THR A 164 -8.43 -1.01 -17.92
N TRP A 165 -9.23 -1.93 -17.38
CA TRP A 165 -9.12 -2.35 -15.98
C TRP A 165 -7.74 -2.97 -15.67
N VAL A 166 -7.23 -3.85 -16.55
CA VAL A 166 -5.89 -4.43 -16.41
C VAL A 166 -4.82 -3.33 -16.45
N LEU A 167 -4.90 -2.40 -17.40
CA LEU A 167 -3.96 -1.28 -17.49
C LEU A 167 -3.99 -0.40 -16.23
N SER A 168 -5.17 -0.10 -15.69
CA SER A 168 -5.33 0.63 -14.43
C SER A 168 -4.68 -0.12 -13.27
N MET A 169 -4.88 -1.44 -13.16
CA MET A 169 -4.23 -2.26 -12.13
C MET A 169 -2.70 -2.27 -12.24
N VAL A 170 -2.17 -2.34 -13.46
CA VAL A 170 -0.72 -2.22 -13.70
C VAL A 170 -0.21 -0.84 -13.26
N ASN A 171 -0.89 0.24 -13.67
CA ASN A 171 -0.52 1.60 -13.28
C ASN A 171 -0.52 1.79 -11.75
N ARG A 172 -1.58 1.33 -11.07
CA ARG A 172 -1.71 1.35 -9.60
C ARG A 172 -0.62 0.55 -8.91
N SER A 173 -0.28 -0.63 -9.43
CA SER A 173 0.81 -1.45 -8.90
C SER A 173 2.16 -0.73 -9.03
N LEU A 174 2.48 -0.19 -10.21
CA LEU A 174 3.71 0.56 -10.42
C LEU A 174 3.77 1.81 -9.55
N ALA A 175 2.66 2.54 -9.41
CA ALA A 175 2.55 3.70 -8.56
C ALA A 175 2.78 3.35 -7.08
N ALA A 176 2.20 2.26 -6.59
CA ALA A 176 2.39 1.80 -5.21
C ALA A 176 3.85 1.45 -4.92
N HIS A 177 4.50 0.70 -5.81
CA HIS A 177 5.92 0.35 -5.68
C HIS A 177 6.83 1.58 -5.77
N GLY A 178 6.52 2.52 -6.67
CA GLY A 178 7.23 3.79 -6.77
C GLY A 178 7.15 4.61 -5.49
N ALA A 179 5.94 4.79 -4.94
CA ALA A 179 5.73 5.52 -3.70
C ALA A 179 6.41 4.86 -2.49
N ALA A 180 6.34 3.53 -2.38
CA ALA A 180 7.03 2.79 -1.33
C ALA A 180 8.56 2.96 -1.40
N ARG A 181 9.15 2.89 -2.61
CA ARG A 181 10.58 3.15 -2.81
C ARG A 181 10.96 4.60 -2.48
N GLY A 182 10.10 5.56 -2.82
CA GLY A 182 10.31 6.95 -2.45
C GLY A 182 10.27 7.19 -0.95
N ALA A 183 9.33 6.55 -0.26
CA ALA A 183 9.27 6.59 1.20
C ALA A 183 10.54 6.00 1.82
N LEU A 184 11.04 4.87 1.31
CA LEU A 184 12.29 4.27 1.76
C LEU A 184 13.51 5.19 1.53
N ALA A 185 13.60 5.84 0.37
CA ALA A 185 14.66 6.80 0.08
C ALA A 185 14.63 7.98 1.06
N ASN A 186 13.45 8.54 1.34
CA ASN A 186 13.30 9.63 2.31
C ASN A 186 13.73 9.24 3.74
N LEU A 187 13.57 7.97 4.13
CA LEU A 187 14.05 7.47 5.41
C LEU A 187 15.57 7.27 5.41
N ALA A 188 16.12 6.75 4.31
CA ALA A 188 17.56 6.54 4.17
C ALA A 188 18.34 7.86 4.13
N ASP A 189 17.80 8.86 3.45
CA ASP A 189 18.42 10.19 3.29
C ASP A 189 18.16 11.11 4.50
N GLY A 190 17.34 10.67 5.46
CA GLY A 190 17.01 11.42 6.67
C GLY A 190 16.02 12.58 6.47
N THR A 191 15.50 12.79 5.26
CA THR A 191 14.44 13.76 4.94
C THR A 191 13.21 13.58 5.84
N VAL A 192 12.90 12.33 6.17
CA VAL A 192 11.84 11.97 7.12
C VAL A 192 12.45 11.20 8.28
N SER A 193 12.17 11.65 9.50
CA SER A 193 12.55 10.97 10.73
C SER A 193 11.38 10.91 11.71
N PHE A 194 11.41 9.91 12.59
CA PHE A 194 10.37 9.69 13.60
C PHE A 194 10.96 9.78 15.01
N GLU A 195 10.16 10.30 15.93
CA GLU A 195 10.49 10.29 17.35
C GLU A 195 9.79 9.11 18.04
N PRO A 196 10.44 8.50 19.04
CA PRO A 196 9.82 7.43 19.80
C PRO A 196 8.62 7.95 20.59
N VAL A 197 7.47 7.29 20.43
CA VAL A 197 6.28 7.58 21.22
C VAL A 197 6.13 6.49 22.27
N VAL A 198 6.45 6.82 23.53
CA VAL A 198 6.36 5.91 24.67
C VAL A 198 5.24 6.39 25.59
N GLY A 199 4.03 5.82 25.46
CA GLY A 199 2.86 6.19 26.27
C GLY A 199 1.54 5.55 25.79
N LEU A 200 0.51 5.52 26.65
CA LEU A 200 -0.81 4.90 26.40
C LEU A 200 -1.58 5.46 25.19
N ASN A 201 -1.19 6.61 24.65
CA ASN A 201 -1.75 7.18 23.42
C ASN A 201 -1.19 6.53 22.13
N SER A 202 -0.26 5.56 22.25
CA SER A 202 0.37 4.85 21.12
C SER A 202 -0.55 3.89 20.37
N ILE A 203 -1.72 3.53 20.93
CA ILE A 203 -2.69 2.63 20.30
C ILE A 203 -3.69 3.42 19.42
N GLY A 204 -3.64 4.76 19.42
CA GLY A 204 -4.56 5.61 18.66
C GLY A 204 -3.90 6.81 17.98
N GLY A 205 -3.46 6.64 16.74
CA GLY A 205 -3.70 7.66 15.69
C GLY A 205 -2.73 8.83 15.49
N GLY A 206 -1.49 8.81 16.00
CA GLY A 206 -0.54 9.92 15.77
C GLY A 206 0.84 9.48 15.29
N LEU A 207 1.05 9.41 13.97
CA LEU A 207 2.41 9.43 13.39
C LEU A 207 3.01 10.81 13.67
N ARG A 208 4.01 10.92 14.55
CA ARG A 208 4.79 12.15 14.72
C ARG A 208 5.94 12.15 13.72
N VAL A 209 5.66 12.73 12.56
CA VAL A 209 6.64 12.86 11.47
C VAL A 209 7.34 14.21 11.60
N ARG A 210 8.67 14.24 11.61
CA ARG A 210 9.45 15.47 11.42
C ARG A 210 10.01 15.47 10.00
N PHE A 211 9.66 16.51 9.25
CA PHE A 211 10.24 16.81 7.93
C PHE A 211 11.39 17.79 8.14
N HIS A 212 12.53 17.53 7.49
CA HIS A 212 13.69 18.41 7.48
C HIS A 212 13.86 19.07 6.11
#